data_AF-A0A2X0MC50-F1
#
_entry.id   AF-A0A2X0MC50-F1
#
_cell.length_a   1.000
_cell.length_b   1.000
_cell.length_c   1.000
_cell.angle_alpha   90.00
_cell.angle_beta   90.00
_cell.angle_gamma   90.00
#
_symmetry.space_group_name_H-M   'P 1'
#
loop_
_entity.id
_entity.type
_entity.pdbx_description
1 polymer ?
#
loop_
_entity_poly.entity_id
_entity_poly.type
_entity_poly.pdbx_seq_one_letter_code
_entity_poly.pdbx_strand_id
1 'polypeptide(L)'
;MGEIDIECVLKKRERVNETRALDSIRVQATSDTSDEVVPYDSALKTAQSWCRNGAKINFVTEKGFFGGHLGTQISYGSIAYSWLYNQLRGTMAPLTECTFTSEMHLELPIRARAVASVRAESTNRTVERVLG
;
A
#
# COMPACT_ATOMS: atom_id res chain seq x y z
N MET A 1 -25.72 7.31 -46.27
CA MET A 1 -25.78 7.18 -44.79
C MET A 1 -25.35 5.76 -44.48
N GLY A 2 -24.17 5.59 -43.86
CA GLY A 2 -23.54 4.29 -43.65
C GLY A 2 -24.15 3.56 -42.45
N GLU A 3 -24.46 2.29 -42.66
CA GLU A 3 -24.94 1.35 -41.67
C GLU A 3 -23.87 1.19 -40.58
N ILE A 4 -24.23 1.50 -39.31
CA ILE A 4 -23.33 1.31 -38.18
C ILE A 4 -23.42 -0.16 -37.80
N ASP A 5 -22.40 -0.92 -38.15
CA ASP A 5 -22.31 -2.34 -37.82
C ASP A 5 -22.19 -2.55 -36.29
N ILE A 6 -23.22 -3.15 -35.70
CA ILE A 6 -23.37 -3.35 -34.26
C ILE A 6 -22.26 -4.26 -33.71
N GLU A 7 -21.80 -5.23 -34.51
CA GLU A 7 -20.66 -6.08 -34.13
C GLU A 7 -19.39 -5.25 -33.91
N CYS A 8 -19.17 -4.25 -34.76
CA CYS A 8 -18.00 -3.38 -34.67
C CYS A 8 -18.04 -2.51 -33.40
N VAL A 9 -19.23 -2.04 -32.99
CA VAL A 9 -19.43 -1.29 -31.75
C VAL A 9 -19.21 -2.15 -30.52
N LEU A 10 -19.73 -3.39 -30.50
CA LEU A 10 -19.56 -4.32 -29.39
C LEU A 10 -18.10 -4.75 -29.23
N LYS A 11 -17.42 -5.08 -30.33
CA LYS A 11 -15.99 -5.42 -30.32
C LYS A 11 -15.12 -4.24 -29.89
N LYS A 12 -15.51 -3.01 -30.25
CA LYS A 12 -14.84 -1.80 -29.77
C LYS A 12 -15.07 -1.58 -28.28
N ARG A 13 -16.28 -1.85 -27.77
CA ARG A 13 -16.63 -1.75 -26.35
C ARG A 13 -15.92 -2.81 -25.51
N GLU A 14 -15.82 -4.04 -26.01
CA GLU A 14 -15.09 -5.14 -25.37
C GLU A 14 -13.60 -4.80 -25.26
N ARG A 15 -12.97 -4.34 -26.35
CA ARG A 15 -11.59 -3.86 -26.32
C ARG A 15 -11.39 -2.68 -25.36
N VAL A 16 -12.33 -1.73 -25.31
CA VAL A 16 -12.29 -0.63 -24.33
C VAL A 16 -12.40 -1.15 -22.89
N ASN A 17 -13.26 -2.12 -22.62
CA ASN A 17 -13.39 -2.73 -21.29
C ASN A 17 -12.15 -3.53 -20.89
N GLU A 18 -11.54 -4.25 -21.83
CA GLU A 18 -10.30 -4.99 -21.63
C GLU A 18 -9.11 -4.04 -21.37
N THR A 19 -9.04 -2.93 -22.12
CA THR A 19 -8.03 -1.90 -21.89
C THR A 19 -8.23 -1.22 -20.52
N ARG A 20 -9.48 -0.98 -20.11
CA ARG A 20 -9.79 -0.47 -18.75
C ARG A 20 -9.47 -1.47 -17.64
N ALA A 21 -9.59 -2.77 -17.91
CA ALA A 21 -9.21 -3.82 -16.95
C ALA A 21 -7.69 -3.88 -16.80
N LEU A 22 -6.93 -3.72 -17.89
CA LEU A 22 -5.47 -3.64 -17.87
C LEU A 22 -4.97 -2.35 -17.20
N ASP A 23 -5.62 -1.21 -17.45
CA ASP A 23 -5.38 0.06 -16.71
C ASP A 23 -5.77 -0.03 -15.22
N SER A 24 -6.53 -1.07 -14.82
CA SER A 24 -6.91 -1.30 -13.43
C SER A 24 -5.87 -2.09 -12.63
N ILE A 25 -4.91 -2.76 -13.28
CA ILE A 25 -3.86 -3.51 -12.58
C ILE A 25 -2.84 -2.52 -12.05
N ARG A 26 -3.01 -2.15 -10.78
CA ARG A 26 -2.14 -1.24 -10.04
C ARG A 26 -1.20 -2.06 -9.19
N VAL A 27 0.05 -1.63 -9.08
CA VAL A 27 1.07 -2.35 -8.30
C VAL A 27 1.63 -1.42 -7.24
N GLN A 28 1.69 -1.90 -6.00
CA GLN A 28 2.45 -1.27 -4.93
C GLN A 28 3.60 -2.20 -4.53
N ALA A 29 4.80 -1.64 -4.46
CA ALA A 29 6.00 -2.36 -4.08
C ALA A 29 6.76 -1.53 -3.03
N THR A 30 7.37 -2.22 -2.06
CA THR A 30 8.11 -1.57 -0.98
C THR A 30 9.42 -2.28 -0.76
N SER A 31 10.49 -1.52 -0.57
CA SER A 31 11.82 -2.03 -0.25
C SER A 31 12.51 -1.06 0.69
N ASP A 32 13.30 -1.60 1.62
CA ASP A 32 14.18 -0.79 2.46
C ASP A 32 15.58 -0.74 1.85
N THR A 33 16.22 0.43 1.96
CA THR A 33 17.60 0.65 1.52
C THR A 33 18.63 -0.19 2.28
N SER A 34 18.27 -0.68 3.46
CA SER A 34 19.08 -1.50 4.35
C SER A 34 18.69 -2.99 4.34
N ASP A 35 17.80 -3.42 3.43
CA ASP A 35 17.43 -4.83 3.27
C ASP A 35 18.66 -5.69 2.94
N GLU A 36 18.95 -6.62 3.86
CA GLU A 36 20.10 -7.51 3.86
C GLU A 36 19.87 -8.79 3.05
N VAL A 37 18.62 -9.10 2.70
CA VAL A 37 18.23 -10.32 1.98
C VAL A 37 17.93 -10.02 0.52
N VAL A 38 17.16 -8.97 0.25
CA VAL A 38 16.75 -8.53 -1.08
C VAL A 38 17.39 -7.18 -1.37
N PRO A 39 18.34 -7.09 -2.31
CA PRO A 39 19.02 -5.84 -2.61
C PRO A 39 18.04 -4.76 -3.11
N TYR A 40 18.01 -3.62 -2.41
CA TYR A 40 17.18 -2.47 -2.75
C TYR A 40 17.31 -2.04 -4.21
N ASP A 41 18.53 -1.95 -4.73
CA ASP A 41 18.80 -1.53 -6.11
C ASP A 41 18.14 -2.44 -7.15
N SER A 42 18.05 -3.73 -6.87
CA SER A 42 17.38 -4.71 -7.75
C SER A 42 15.88 -4.49 -7.76
N ALA A 43 15.27 -4.25 -6.59
CA ALA A 43 13.85 -3.92 -6.46
C ALA A 43 13.52 -2.60 -7.18
N LEU A 44 14.33 -1.56 -6.95
CA LEU A 44 14.15 -0.25 -7.59
C LEU A 44 14.28 -0.34 -9.12
N LYS A 45 15.32 -1.02 -9.63
CA LYS A 45 15.50 -1.21 -11.08
C LYS A 45 14.34 -1.97 -11.71
N THR A 46 13.79 -2.95 -11.00
CA THR A 46 12.62 -3.71 -11.46
C THR A 46 11.40 -2.81 -11.57
N ALA A 47 11.11 -2.03 -10.53
CA ALA A 47 9.99 -1.08 -10.53
C ALA A 47 10.14 -0.04 -11.65
N GLN A 48 11.33 0.54 -11.81
CA GLN A 48 11.62 1.46 -12.93
C GLN A 48 11.44 0.78 -14.29
N SER A 49 11.85 -0.48 -14.43
CA SER A 49 11.67 -1.23 -15.67
C SER A 49 10.20 -1.45 -16.01
N TRP A 50 9.40 -1.86 -15.04
CA TRP A 50 7.96 -2.02 -15.24
C TRP A 50 7.28 -0.69 -15.60
N CYS A 51 7.68 0.41 -14.96
CA CYS A 51 7.21 1.75 -15.32
C CYS A 51 7.54 2.14 -16.76
N ARG A 52 8.77 1.88 -17.22
CA ARG A 52 9.17 2.12 -18.62
C ARG A 52 8.35 1.30 -19.62
N ASN A 53 7.83 0.15 -19.19
CA ASN A 53 7.00 -0.74 -19.99
C ASN A 53 5.48 -0.46 -19.84
N GLY A 54 5.11 0.69 -19.28
CA GLY A 54 3.72 1.15 -19.22
C GLY A 54 2.94 0.76 -17.96
N ALA A 55 3.56 0.03 -17.03
CA ALA A 55 2.93 -0.25 -15.75
C ALA A 55 2.74 1.03 -14.92
N LYS A 56 1.75 1.01 -14.02
CA LYS A 56 1.50 2.08 -13.05
C LYS A 56 1.81 1.56 -11.66
N ILE A 57 2.88 2.07 -11.07
CA ILE A 57 3.48 1.54 -9.85
C ILE A 57 3.62 2.64 -8.81
N ASN A 58 3.25 2.32 -7.57
CA ASN A 58 3.68 3.09 -6.42
C ASN A 58 4.82 2.34 -5.71
N PHE A 59 6.06 2.82 -5.86
CA PHE A 59 7.23 2.23 -5.21
C PHE A 59 7.59 3.04 -3.96
N VAL A 60 7.48 2.42 -2.79
CA VAL A 60 7.76 3.05 -1.50
C VAL A 60 9.14 2.61 -1.01
N THR A 61 10.02 3.57 -0.77
CA THR A 61 11.30 3.33 -0.12
C THR A 61 11.12 3.48 1.39
N GLU A 62 11.21 2.38 2.12
CA GLU A 62 11.13 2.42 3.58
C GLU A 62 12.47 2.87 4.16
N LYS A 63 12.42 3.81 5.11
CA LYS A 63 13.57 4.34 5.85
C LYS A 63 13.22 4.33 7.32
N GLY A 64 13.34 3.18 7.98
CA GLY A 64 12.88 2.98 9.35
C GLY A 64 14.00 2.65 10.35
N PHE A 65 13.72 2.89 11.65
CA PHE A 65 14.63 2.53 12.76
C PHE A 65 14.78 1.01 12.92
N PHE A 66 13.75 0.26 12.54
CA PHE A 66 13.75 -1.20 12.46
C PHE A 66 14.09 -1.71 11.05
N GLY A 67 14.75 -0.90 10.20
CA GLY A 67 15.00 -1.24 8.80
C GLY A 67 15.65 -2.61 8.56
N GLY A 68 15.64 -3.05 7.30
CA GLY A 68 16.05 -4.40 6.90
C GLY A 68 14.86 -5.28 6.54
N HIS A 69 15.14 -6.47 6.03
CA HIS A 69 14.14 -7.34 5.40
C HIS A 69 12.92 -7.62 6.30
N LEU A 70 13.19 -8.09 7.53
CA LEU A 70 12.17 -8.43 8.51
C LEU A 70 11.44 -7.18 9.02
N GLY A 71 12.16 -6.08 9.17
CA GLY A 71 11.63 -4.79 9.57
C GLY A 71 10.56 -4.28 8.63
N THR A 72 10.89 -4.24 7.35
CA THR A 72 9.97 -3.86 6.28
C THR A 72 8.75 -4.78 6.24
N GLN A 73 8.94 -6.10 6.38
CA GLN A 73 7.83 -7.05 6.39
C GLN A 73 6.82 -6.77 7.51
N ILE A 74 7.33 -6.47 8.72
CA ILE A 74 6.48 -6.21 9.88
C ILE A 74 5.77 -4.86 9.76
N SER A 75 6.52 -3.81 9.41
CA SER A 75 5.97 -2.44 9.34
C SER A 75 5.01 -2.27 8.17
N TYR A 76 5.25 -2.95 7.05
CA TYR A 76 4.50 -2.72 5.82
C TYR A 76 3.28 -3.64 5.63
N GLY A 77 3.14 -4.70 6.44
CA GLY A 77 2.05 -5.67 6.28
C GLY A 77 0.64 -5.06 6.33
N SER A 78 0.39 -4.17 7.30
CA SER A 78 -0.90 -3.48 7.45
C SER A 78 -1.18 -2.51 6.29
N ILE A 79 -0.15 -1.82 5.81
CA ILE A 79 -0.23 -0.83 4.73
C ILE A 79 -0.54 -1.53 3.41
N ALA A 80 0.21 -2.59 3.09
CA ALA A 80 -0.01 -3.39 1.88
C ALA A 80 -1.42 -3.99 1.86
N TYR A 81 -1.90 -4.50 3.00
CA TYR A 81 -3.26 -5.03 3.11
C TYR A 81 -4.32 -3.94 2.89
N SER A 82 -4.18 -2.78 3.54
CA SER A 82 -5.11 -1.65 3.38
C SER A 82 -5.14 -1.16 1.93
N TRP A 83 -3.97 -1.03 1.30
CA TRP A 83 -3.87 -0.68 -0.11
C TRP A 83 -4.62 -1.69 -0.97
N LEU A 84 -4.28 -2.99 -0.88
CA LEU A 84 -4.92 -4.03 -1.69
C LEU A 84 -6.44 -4.05 -1.49
N TYR A 85 -6.89 -3.95 -0.24
CA TYR A 85 -8.30 -3.92 0.09
C TYR A 85 -9.04 -2.76 -0.56
N ASN A 86 -8.47 -1.54 -0.49
CA ASN A 86 -9.06 -0.36 -1.10
C ASN A 86 -8.99 -0.40 -2.63
N GLN A 87 -7.96 -1.04 -3.19
CA GLN A 87 -7.86 -1.31 -4.62
C GLN A 87 -8.99 -2.21 -5.10
N LEU A 88 -9.23 -3.33 -4.41
CA LEU A 88 -10.30 -4.27 -4.75
C LEU A 88 -11.70 -3.66 -4.58
N ARG A 89 -11.87 -2.73 -3.63
CA ARG A 89 -13.12 -2.00 -3.44
C ARG A 89 -13.34 -0.84 -4.41
N GLY A 90 -12.32 -0.47 -5.19
CA GLY A 90 -12.38 0.70 -6.08
C GLY A 90 -12.49 2.03 -5.33
N THR A 91 -12.10 2.07 -4.05
CA THR A 91 -12.13 3.29 -3.21
C THR A 91 -10.86 4.12 -3.33
N MET A 92 -9.82 3.58 -3.98
CA MET A 92 -8.61 4.31 -4.33
C MET A 92 -8.67 4.83 -5.76
N ALA A 93 -8.24 6.08 -5.93
CA ALA A 93 -8.02 6.63 -7.25
C ALA A 93 -7.02 5.76 -8.03
N PRO A 94 -7.24 5.57 -9.34
CA PRO A 94 -6.30 4.83 -10.16
C PRO A 94 -4.95 5.56 -10.22
N LEU A 95 -3.85 4.80 -10.23
CA LEU A 95 -2.52 5.34 -10.49
C LEU A 95 -2.46 5.76 -11.96
N THR A 96 -2.28 7.06 -12.21
CA THR A 96 -2.16 7.62 -13.57
C THR A 96 -0.71 7.61 -14.06
N GLU A 97 0.24 7.57 -13.14
CA GLU A 97 1.68 7.57 -13.39
C GLU A 97 2.42 6.72 -12.37
N CYS A 98 3.71 6.50 -12.61
CA CYS A 98 4.55 5.85 -11.62
C CYS A 98 5.03 6.84 -10.58
N THR A 99 4.94 6.45 -9.31
CA THR A 99 5.37 7.24 -8.16
C THR A 99 6.47 6.50 -7.41
N PHE A 100 7.52 7.23 -7.04
CA PHE A 100 8.62 6.73 -6.22
C PHE A 100 8.71 7.62 -4.98
N THR A 101 8.29 7.09 -3.83
CA THR A 101 8.26 7.83 -2.57
C THR A 101 9.27 7.26 -1.57
N SER A 102 9.58 8.04 -0.54
CA SER A 102 10.32 7.54 0.62
C SER A 102 9.49 7.83 1.86
N GLU A 103 9.29 6.82 2.70
CA GLU A 103 8.48 6.91 3.91
C GLU A 103 9.24 6.30 5.09
N MET A 104 8.92 6.77 6.30
CA MET A 104 9.44 6.24 7.55
C MET A 104 8.24 5.83 8.40
N HIS A 105 8.02 4.52 8.54
CA HIS A 105 6.99 3.97 9.39
C HIS A 105 7.59 3.62 10.75
N LEU A 106 7.20 4.42 11.74
CA LEU A 106 7.52 4.20 13.15
C LEU A 106 6.44 3.34 13.84
N GLU A 107 5.87 2.35 13.14
CA GLU A 107 4.86 1.46 13.72
C GLU A 107 5.55 0.27 14.40
N LEU A 108 5.72 0.37 15.72
CA LEU A 108 6.09 -0.76 16.57
C LEU A 108 4.94 -1.79 16.56
N PRO A 109 5.19 -3.09 16.30
CA PRO A 109 4.15 -4.13 16.31
C PRO A 109 3.61 -4.47 17.72
N ILE A 110 3.90 -3.67 18.75
CA ILE A 110 3.49 -3.95 20.13
C ILE A 110 2.31 -3.06 20.50
N ARG A 111 1.10 -3.60 20.30
CA ARG A 111 -0.16 -3.22 20.94
C ARG A 111 -0.29 -1.74 21.33
N ALA A 112 -0.94 -0.95 20.46
CA ALA A 112 -1.69 0.24 20.87
C ALA A 112 -2.91 -0.06 21.78
N ARG A 113 -2.87 -1.15 22.58
CA ARG A 113 -3.88 -1.51 23.60
C ARG A 113 -3.36 -1.38 25.05
N ALA A 114 -2.09 -1.10 25.28
CA ALA A 114 -1.57 -1.01 26.66
C ALA A 114 -1.74 0.38 27.32
N VAL A 115 -1.89 1.46 26.56
CA VAL A 115 -1.95 2.82 27.16
C VAL A 115 -3.36 3.21 27.63
N ALA A 116 -4.41 2.59 27.09
CA ALA A 116 -5.79 2.83 27.54
C ALA A 116 -6.13 2.11 28.86
N SER A 117 -5.53 0.94 29.11
CA SER A 117 -5.83 0.14 30.32
C SER A 117 -5.15 0.69 31.58
N VAL A 118 -3.91 1.17 31.47
CA VAL A 118 -3.19 1.73 32.63
C VAL A 118 -3.80 3.06 33.07
N ARG A 119 -4.31 3.87 32.13
CA ARG A 119 -4.95 5.15 32.47
C ARG A 119 -6.32 4.94 33.13
N ALA A 120 -7.09 3.94 32.72
CA ALA A 120 -8.37 3.60 33.33
C ALA A 120 -8.21 3.00 34.75
N GLU A 121 -7.14 2.24 35.00
CA GLU A 121 -6.92 1.65 36.32
C GLU A 121 -6.26 2.62 37.32
N SER A 122 -5.52 3.61 36.85
CA SER A 122 -4.97 4.68 37.69
C SER A 122 -6.03 5.67 38.18
N THR A 123 -7.06 5.98 37.38
CA THR A 123 -8.15 6.84 37.84
C THR A 123 -9.00 6.16 38.89
N ASN A 124 -9.20 4.84 38.82
CA ASN A 124 -10.06 4.13 39.78
C ASN A 124 -9.42 3.96 41.17
N ARG A 125 -8.09 3.80 41.25
CA ARG A 125 -7.37 3.71 42.54
C ARG A 125 -7.22 5.04 43.27
N THR A 126 -7.39 6.17 42.59
CA THR A 126 -7.29 7.50 43.22
C THR A 126 -8.60 7.92 43.88
N VAL A 127 -9.74 7.42 43.38
CA VAL A 127 -11.07 7.75 43.96
C VAL A 127 -11.35 6.95 45.23
N GLU A 128 -10.89 5.69 45.33
CA GLU A 128 -11.07 4.88 46.55
C GLU A 128 -10.22 5.35 47.74
N ARG A 129 -9.16 6.14 47.52
CA ARG A 129 -8.28 6.63 48.60
C ARG A 129 -8.65 8.03 49.13
N VAL A 130 -9.73 8.63 48.62
CA VAL A 130 -10.24 9.96 49.05
C VAL A 130 -11.59 9.84 49.80
N LEU A 131 -12.19 8.64 49.86
CA LEU A 131 -13.44 8.38 50.59
C LEU A 131 -13.36 7.17 51.53
N GLY A 132 -12.20 6.96 52.15
CA GLY A 132 -11.99 6.02 53.26
C GLY A 132 -11.10 6.63 54.32
#